data_AF-A0AAN6E9M2-F1
#
_entry.id   AF-A0AAN6E9M2-F1
#
_cell.length_a   1.000
_cell.length_b   1.000
_cell.length_c   1.000
_cell.angle_alpha   90.00
_cell.angle_beta   90.00
_cell.angle_gamma   90.00
#
_symmetry.space_group_name_H-M   'P 1'
#
loop_
_entity.id
_entity.type
_entity.pdbx_description
1 polymer ?
#
loop_
_entity_poly.entity_id
_entity_poly.type
_entity_poly.pdbx_seq_one_letter_code
_entity_poly.pdbx_strand_id
1 'polypeptide(L)'
;MSAPKLNIDRSALEQLLLSRFFFAPSFGIYDGVKGLYDYGPTGTALQQNIINLWRQHFVVEEDMLEVDCSIITPSKVLETSGHVAKFADWMCRDTGNNEVRRADHLVEEVLAARLVSDELARKLAATSIDGQAPAKAAGKKNKKAPAPTKLEDAVANEYRGILAKIDNYDGDGLGELIVKHDIRNPETGNSVSPPVAFNLMFQTSIGPAGTSKGFLRPETAQGQFMNFARLLEFNNQKMPFASAMVGRSFRNEISPRSGLLRVREFTMAEIEHYVDPTNKDHSRFDEVADIKLPLLTGSMQL
;
A
#
# COMPACT_ATOMS: atom_id res chain seq x y z
N MET A 1 14.62 -23.12 -11.00
CA MET A 1 13.54 -23.83 -10.27
C MET A 1 12.61 -22.76 -9.73
N SER A 2 11.34 -22.68 -10.17
CA SER A 2 10.42 -21.72 -9.54
C SER A 2 10.23 -22.14 -8.08
N ALA A 3 10.38 -21.21 -7.14
CA ALA A 3 10.05 -21.49 -5.75
C ALA A 3 8.63 -22.10 -5.68
N PRO A 4 8.41 -23.14 -4.85
CA PRO A 4 7.08 -23.69 -4.68
C PRO A 4 6.15 -22.56 -4.26
N LYS A 5 5.06 -22.33 -5.03
CA LYS A 5 4.02 -21.38 -4.63
C LYS A 5 3.47 -21.85 -3.29
N LEU A 6 3.81 -21.14 -2.22
CA LEU A 6 3.25 -21.41 -0.91
C LEU A 6 1.73 -21.19 -1.01
N ASN A 7 0.96 -22.27 -0.97
CA ASN A 7 -0.49 -22.20 -1.00
C ASN A 7 -0.98 -21.90 0.42
N ILE A 8 -0.90 -20.62 0.81
CA ILE A 8 -1.35 -20.16 2.14
C ILE A 8 -2.85 -19.95 2.08
N ASP A 9 -3.61 -20.71 2.88
CA ASP A 9 -5.00 -20.37 3.18
C ASP A 9 -5.03 -19.12 4.07
N ARG A 10 -5.25 -17.98 3.42
CA ARG A 10 -5.32 -16.67 4.08
C ARG A 10 -6.37 -16.63 5.17
N SER A 11 -7.54 -17.25 4.95
CA SER A 11 -8.63 -17.19 5.91
C SER A 11 -8.29 -17.98 7.17
N ALA A 12 -7.73 -19.18 7.01
CA ALA A 12 -7.26 -19.99 8.13
C ALA A 12 -6.14 -19.29 8.92
N LEU A 13 -5.20 -18.64 8.22
CA LEU A 13 -4.11 -17.88 8.85
C LEU A 13 -4.66 -16.66 9.63
N GLU A 14 -5.53 -15.86 9.03
CA GLU A 14 -6.12 -14.69 9.71
C GLU A 14 -6.91 -15.10 10.95
N GLN A 15 -7.70 -16.18 10.88
CA GLN A 15 -8.41 -16.73 12.04
C GLN A 15 -7.44 -17.16 13.15
N LEU A 16 -6.34 -17.81 12.81
CA LEU A 16 -5.32 -18.21 13.78
C LEU A 16 -4.68 -16.98 14.45
N LEU A 17 -4.27 -15.97 13.66
CA LEU A 17 -3.65 -14.75 14.17
C LEU A 17 -4.59 -13.98 15.12
N LEU A 18 -5.87 -13.86 14.77
CA LEU A 18 -6.89 -13.21 15.61
C LEU A 18 -7.17 -14.02 16.88
N SER A 19 -7.39 -15.34 16.75
CA SER A 19 -7.72 -16.21 17.90
C SER A 19 -6.59 -16.30 18.94
N ARG A 20 -5.34 -16.16 18.51
CA ARG A 20 -4.15 -16.16 19.37
C ARG A 20 -3.70 -14.76 19.76
N PHE A 21 -4.49 -13.74 19.43
CA PHE A 21 -4.24 -12.34 19.71
C PHE A 21 -2.82 -11.91 19.29
N PHE A 22 -2.44 -12.22 18.06
CA PHE A 22 -1.28 -11.57 17.42
C PHE A 22 -1.61 -10.10 17.16
N PHE A 23 -2.77 -9.84 16.57
CA PHE A 23 -3.34 -8.51 16.44
C PHE A 23 -4.87 -8.58 16.55
N ALA A 24 -5.51 -7.44 16.75
CA ALA A 24 -6.96 -7.28 16.71
C ALA A 24 -7.33 -5.90 16.15
N PRO A 25 -8.53 -5.72 15.56
CA PRO A 25 -9.00 -4.38 15.21
C PRO A 25 -9.02 -3.46 16.43
N SER A 26 -8.42 -2.28 16.33
CA SER A 26 -8.41 -1.32 17.44
C SER A 26 -9.83 -0.86 17.76
N PHE A 27 -10.10 -0.65 19.05
CA PHE A 27 -11.39 -0.17 19.55
C PHE A 27 -12.58 -1.11 19.23
N GLY A 28 -12.35 -2.43 19.12
CA GLY A 28 -13.39 -3.38 18.67
C GLY A 28 -14.69 -3.38 19.49
N ILE A 29 -14.65 -3.00 20.79
CA ILE A 29 -15.87 -2.85 21.62
C ILE A 29 -16.69 -1.58 21.32
N TYR A 30 -16.15 -0.67 20.51
CA TYR A 30 -16.77 0.57 20.02
C TYR A 30 -16.89 0.54 18.48
N ASP A 31 -17.28 -0.61 17.93
CA ASP A 31 -17.41 -0.88 16.48
C ASP A 31 -16.09 -0.86 15.67
N GLY A 32 -14.99 -0.50 16.32
CA GLY A 32 -13.66 -0.45 15.73
C GLY A 32 -13.46 0.68 14.71
N VAL A 33 -12.20 0.87 14.32
CA VAL A 33 -11.84 1.84 13.27
C VAL A 33 -11.06 1.12 12.18
N LYS A 34 -11.60 1.12 10.95
CA LYS A 34 -10.94 0.50 9.80
C LYS A 34 -9.54 1.08 9.58
N GLY A 35 -8.57 0.19 9.41
CA GLY A 35 -7.16 0.54 9.22
C GLY A 35 -6.38 0.80 10.51
N LEU A 36 -6.98 0.62 11.70
CA LEU A 36 -6.27 0.65 12.98
C LEU A 36 -6.30 -0.74 13.62
N TYR A 37 -5.15 -1.18 14.12
CA TYR A 37 -4.97 -2.49 14.74
C TYR A 37 -4.10 -2.40 15.99
N ASP A 38 -4.48 -3.15 17.01
CA ASP A 38 -3.73 -3.33 18.25
C ASP A 38 -2.98 -4.66 18.18
N TYR A 39 -1.71 -4.67 18.57
CA TYR A 39 -0.91 -5.89 18.67
C TYR A 39 -1.06 -6.49 20.06
N GLY A 40 -1.43 -7.78 20.13
CA GLY A 40 -1.51 -8.51 21.40
C GLY A 40 -0.15 -9.05 21.82
N PRO A 41 -0.06 -9.81 22.94
CA PRO A 41 1.22 -10.18 23.54
C PRO A 41 2.21 -10.85 22.57
N THR A 42 1.72 -11.81 21.77
CA THR A 42 2.55 -12.54 20.81
C THR A 42 2.96 -11.66 19.61
N GLY A 43 2.05 -10.80 19.14
CA GLY A 43 2.34 -9.90 18.03
C GLY A 43 3.34 -8.81 18.40
N THR A 44 3.21 -8.25 19.61
CA THR A 44 4.16 -7.27 20.14
C THR A 44 5.55 -7.88 20.30
N ALA A 45 5.65 -9.09 20.86
CA ALA A 45 6.93 -9.80 20.98
C ALA A 45 7.56 -10.07 19.60
N LEU A 46 6.77 -10.54 18.63
CA LEU A 46 7.23 -10.76 17.27
C LEU A 46 7.71 -9.46 16.60
N GLN A 47 6.93 -8.37 16.72
CA GLN A 47 7.29 -7.07 16.18
C GLN A 47 8.62 -6.58 16.76
N GLN A 48 8.81 -6.70 18.08
CA GLN A 48 10.05 -6.29 18.72
C GLN A 48 11.25 -7.13 18.26
N ASN A 49 11.06 -8.43 18.08
CA ASN A 49 12.11 -9.31 17.55
C ASN A 49 12.51 -8.92 16.12
N ILE A 50 11.54 -8.58 15.25
CA ILE A 50 11.81 -8.11 13.89
C ILE A 50 12.56 -6.78 13.92
N ILE A 51 12.15 -5.82 14.75
CA ILE A 51 12.82 -4.52 14.89
C ILE A 51 14.26 -4.70 15.40
N ASN A 52 14.46 -5.58 16.39
CA ASN A 52 15.80 -5.85 16.92
C ASN A 52 16.69 -6.51 15.87
N LEU A 53 16.17 -7.46 15.10
CA LEU A 53 16.91 -8.08 13.99
C LEU A 53 17.28 -7.04 12.93
N TRP A 54 16.36 -6.14 12.58
CA TRP A 54 16.61 -5.04 11.65
C TRP A 54 17.72 -4.10 12.15
N ARG A 55 17.69 -3.73 13.44
CA ARG A 55 18.76 -2.92 14.06
C ARG A 55 20.11 -3.61 14.00
N GLN A 56 20.17 -4.90 14.34
CA GLN A 56 21.42 -5.65 14.26
C GLN A 56 21.93 -5.71 12.82
N HIS A 57 21.04 -5.96 11.85
CA HIS A 57 21.40 -6.15 10.45
C HIS A 57 21.80 -4.87 9.72
N PHE A 58 21.23 -3.71 10.08
CA PHE A 58 21.52 -2.45 9.40
C PHE A 58 22.25 -1.46 10.31
N VAL A 59 21.65 -1.10 11.44
CA VAL A 59 22.15 -0.02 12.30
C VAL A 59 23.50 -0.38 12.91
N VAL A 60 23.61 -1.58 13.48
CA VAL A 60 24.85 -2.04 14.12
C VAL A 60 25.88 -2.44 13.06
N GLU A 61 25.46 -3.16 12.02
CA GLU A 61 26.37 -3.68 10.98
C GLU A 61 27.05 -2.58 10.13
N GLU A 62 26.38 -1.44 9.94
CA GLU A 62 26.89 -0.31 9.13
C GLU A 62 27.18 0.94 9.99
N ASP A 63 27.27 0.79 11.32
CA ASP A 63 27.54 1.87 12.28
C ASP A 63 26.64 3.13 12.05
N MET A 64 25.35 2.90 11.75
CA MET A 64 24.42 3.98 11.41
C MET A 64 24.04 4.82 12.63
N LEU A 65 23.80 6.11 12.38
CA LEU A 65 23.39 7.08 13.40
C LEU A 65 21.87 6.98 13.64
N GLU A 66 21.44 6.12 14.57
CA GLU A 66 20.02 6.00 14.93
C GLU A 66 19.53 7.27 15.68
N VAL A 67 18.41 7.84 15.23
CA VAL A 67 17.76 8.99 15.85
C VAL A 67 16.27 8.75 16.10
N ASP A 68 15.72 9.43 17.10
CA ASP A 68 14.28 9.47 17.35
C ASP A 68 13.76 10.91 17.24
N CYS A 69 12.81 11.11 16.32
CA CYS A 69 12.23 12.41 15.98
C CYS A 69 10.74 12.45 16.34
N SER A 70 10.19 13.65 16.56
CA SER A 70 8.77 13.82 16.90
C SER A 70 7.83 13.36 15.77
N ILE A 71 6.64 12.90 16.14
CA ILE A 71 5.56 12.57 15.19
C ILE A 71 4.87 13.84 14.68
N ILE A 72 4.55 14.75 15.60
CA ILE A 72 3.88 16.01 15.26
C ILE A 72 4.86 16.87 14.46
N THR A 73 4.43 17.24 13.26
CA THR A 73 5.25 17.96 12.28
C THR A 73 4.56 19.26 11.88
N PRO A 74 5.20 20.43 12.01
CA PRO A 74 4.63 21.71 11.57
C PRO A 74 4.35 21.73 10.06
N SER A 75 3.23 22.34 9.65
CA SER A 75 2.78 22.40 8.24
C SER A 75 3.89 22.81 7.28
N LYS A 76 4.68 23.83 7.64
CA LYS A 76 5.75 24.39 6.80
C LYS A 76 6.81 23.36 6.39
N VAL A 77 7.12 22.38 7.25
CA VAL A 77 8.07 21.31 6.92
C VAL A 77 7.54 20.45 5.78
N LEU A 78 6.26 20.06 5.85
CA LEU A 78 5.60 19.22 4.85
C LEU A 78 5.16 19.98 3.59
N GLU A 79 5.00 21.29 3.68
CA GLU A 79 4.89 22.17 2.51
C GLU A 79 6.21 22.22 1.75
N THR A 80 7.33 22.40 2.46
CA THR A 80 8.67 22.50 1.87
C THR A 80 9.09 21.19 1.21
N SER A 81 8.80 20.04 1.81
CA SER A 81 9.07 18.74 1.20
C SER A 81 8.08 18.35 0.10
N GLY A 82 7.06 19.17 -0.17
CA GLY A 82 6.07 18.96 -1.23
C GLY A 82 4.93 18.00 -0.86
N HIS A 83 4.94 17.42 0.35
CA HIS A 83 3.89 16.52 0.81
C HIS A 83 2.50 17.18 0.82
N VAL A 84 2.38 18.44 1.25
CA VAL A 84 1.07 19.11 1.26
C VAL A 84 0.46 19.22 -0.15
N ALA A 85 1.29 19.38 -1.18
CA ALA A 85 0.83 19.50 -2.56
C ALA A 85 0.63 18.16 -3.27
N LYS A 86 1.44 17.14 -2.95
CA LYS A 86 1.53 15.89 -3.72
C LYS A 86 1.04 14.65 -2.97
N PHE A 87 0.92 14.71 -1.64
CA PHE A 87 0.54 13.56 -0.81
C PHE A 87 -0.98 13.41 -0.75
N ALA A 88 -1.58 13.23 -1.92
CA ALA A 88 -3.01 13.06 -2.09
C ALA A 88 -3.31 11.89 -3.03
N ASP A 89 -4.37 11.17 -2.71
CA ASP A 89 -4.95 10.17 -3.59
C ASP A 89 -6.22 10.70 -4.23
N TRP A 90 -6.59 10.12 -5.37
CA TRP A 90 -7.86 10.41 -6.02
C TRP A 90 -8.96 9.53 -5.42
N MET A 91 -10.05 10.14 -4.97
CA MET A 91 -11.21 9.43 -4.43
C MET A 91 -12.48 9.70 -5.24
N CYS A 92 -13.31 8.67 -5.39
CA CYS A 92 -14.65 8.76 -5.96
C CYS A 92 -15.69 8.43 -4.89
N ARG A 93 -16.88 9.02 -5.02
CA ARG A 93 -17.99 8.79 -4.09
C ARG A 93 -19.15 8.13 -4.82
N ASP A 94 -19.69 7.05 -4.26
CA ASP A 94 -20.92 6.41 -4.74
C ASP A 94 -22.10 7.39 -4.65
N THR A 95 -22.83 7.55 -5.76
CA THR A 95 -23.91 8.55 -5.85
C THR A 95 -25.16 8.21 -5.04
N GLY A 96 -25.34 6.95 -4.61
CA GLY A 96 -26.50 6.50 -3.85
C GLY A 96 -26.27 6.45 -2.34
N ASN A 97 -25.10 5.98 -1.88
CA ASN A 97 -24.84 5.80 -0.44
C ASN A 97 -23.69 6.66 0.12
N ASN A 98 -23.08 7.51 -0.71
CA ASN A 98 -21.95 8.37 -0.35
C ASN A 98 -20.68 7.64 0.12
N GLU A 99 -20.57 6.33 -0.11
CA GLU A 99 -19.37 5.54 0.17
C GLU A 99 -18.20 6.06 -0.66
N VAL A 100 -17.03 6.17 -0.03
CA VAL A 100 -15.81 6.67 -0.69
C VAL A 100 -14.89 5.50 -1.01
N ARG A 101 -14.39 5.47 -2.26
CA ARG A 101 -13.37 4.52 -2.72
C ARG A 101 -12.22 5.29 -3.37
N ARG A 102 -11.01 4.74 -3.27
CA ARG A 102 -9.85 5.23 -4.02
C ARG A 102 -10.08 4.92 -5.51
N ALA A 103 -9.88 5.90 -6.38
CA ALA A 103 -10.31 5.85 -7.76
C ALA A 103 -9.52 4.81 -8.58
N ASP A 104 -8.20 4.76 -8.41
CA ASP A 104 -7.31 3.77 -9.02
C ASP A 104 -7.70 2.33 -8.65
N HIS A 105 -7.92 2.06 -7.36
CA HIS A 105 -8.33 0.77 -6.85
C HIS A 105 -9.72 0.35 -7.35
N LEU A 106 -10.64 1.31 -7.48
CA LEU A 106 -11.96 1.05 -8.04
C LEU A 106 -11.84 0.60 -9.50
N VAL A 107 -11.03 1.30 -10.30
CA VAL A 107 -10.75 0.92 -11.69
C VAL A 107 -10.05 -0.44 -11.74
N GLU A 108 -9.02 -0.65 -10.92
CA GLU A 108 -8.28 -1.91 -10.82
C GLU A 108 -9.19 -3.10 -10.49
N GLU A 109 -9.99 -2.99 -9.42
CA GLU A 109 -10.91 -4.02 -8.94
C GLU A 109 -11.91 -4.41 -10.03
N VAL A 110 -12.51 -3.42 -10.69
CA VAL A 110 -13.54 -3.66 -11.72
C VAL A 110 -12.93 -4.26 -12.99
N LEU A 111 -11.81 -3.72 -13.48
CA LEU A 111 -11.17 -4.24 -14.70
C LEU A 111 -10.57 -5.64 -14.49
N ALA A 112 -9.93 -5.88 -13.34
CA ALA A 112 -9.41 -7.20 -12.99
C ALA A 112 -10.55 -8.23 -12.87
N ALA A 113 -11.67 -7.88 -12.23
CA ALA A 113 -12.82 -8.77 -12.13
C ALA A 113 -13.41 -9.12 -13.51
N ARG A 114 -13.46 -8.15 -14.44
CA ARG A 114 -13.89 -8.37 -15.83
C ARG A 114 -12.94 -9.31 -16.58
N LEU A 115 -11.63 -9.17 -16.40
CA LEU A 115 -10.64 -10.08 -16.99
C LEU A 115 -10.74 -11.50 -16.45
N VAL A 116 -10.97 -11.67 -15.14
CA VAL A 116 -11.21 -12.99 -14.53
C VAL A 116 -12.49 -13.62 -15.11
N SER A 117 -13.55 -12.84 -15.31
CA SER A 117 -14.78 -13.28 -15.95
C SER A 117 -14.55 -13.73 -17.40
N ASP A 118 -13.74 -12.99 -18.17
CA ASP A 118 -13.35 -13.35 -19.54
C ASP A 118 -12.58 -14.68 -19.59
N GLU A 119 -11.56 -14.84 -18.73
CA GLU A 119 -10.79 -16.08 -18.67
C GLU A 119 -11.67 -17.29 -18.34
N LEU A 120 -12.62 -17.13 -17.41
CA LEU A 120 -13.54 -18.19 -17.04
C LEU A 120 -14.52 -18.51 -18.18
N ALA A 121 -15.03 -17.50 -18.89
CA ALA A 121 -15.89 -17.69 -20.06
C ALA A 121 -15.16 -18.43 -21.19
N ARG A 122 -13.89 -18.07 -21.46
CA ARG A 122 -13.06 -18.76 -22.46
C ARG A 122 -12.75 -20.21 -22.09
N LYS A 123 -12.45 -20.47 -20.81
CA LYS A 123 -12.24 -21.83 -20.29
C LYS A 123 -13.50 -22.68 -20.49
N LEU A 124 -14.67 -22.18 -20.06
CA LEU A 124 -15.95 -22.89 -20.24
C LEU A 124 -16.27 -23.17 -21.72
N ALA A 125 -16.00 -22.22 -22.61
CA ALA A 125 -16.18 -22.42 -24.05
C ALA A 125 -15.25 -23.51 -24.60
N ALA A 126 -14.00 -23.59 -24.13
CA ALA A 126 -13.05 -24.64 -24.51
C ALA A 126 -13.47 -26.02 -23.99
N THR A 127 -13.93 -26.13 -22.74
CA THR A 127 -14.39 -27.42 -22.16
C THR A 127 -15.66 -27.95 -22.81
N SER A 128 -16.46 -27.08 -23.42
CA SER A 128 -17.71 -27.45 -24.11
C SER A 128 -17.47 -28.11 -25.48
N ILE A 129 -16.24 -28.07 -26.00
CA ILE A 129 -15.86 -28.65 -27.29
C ILE A 129 -15.51 -30.15 -27.16
N ASP A 130 -15.21 -30.65 -25.94
CA ASP A 130 -14.82 -32.05 -25.69
C ASP A 130 -15.99 -33.02 -25.39
N GLY A 131 -17.23 -32.65 -25.73
CA GLY A 131 -18.30 -33.64 -25.92
C GLY A 131 -18.80 -34.42 -24.70
N GLN A 132 -18.79 -33.85 -23.49
CA GLN A 132 -19.53 -34.42 -22.36
C GLN A 132 -20.51 -33.42 -21.74
N ALA A 133 -21.80 -33.76 -21.78
CA ALA A 133 -22.89 -32.97 -21.23
C ALA A 133 -22.83 -32.96 -19.68
N PRO A 134 -23.00 -31.81 -19.00
CA PRO A 134 -23.05 -31.79 -17.54
C PRO A 134 -24.43 -32.18 -17.02
N ALA A 135 -24.44 -33.08 -16.03
CA ALA A 135 -25.60 -33.45 -15.26
C ALA A 135 -26.13 -32.28 -14.42
N LYS A 136 -27.47 -32.12 -14.39
CA LYS A 136 -28.18 -31.14 -13.57
C LYS A 136 -28.00 -31.45 -12.07
N ALA A 137 -27.42 -30.53 -11.31
CA ALA A 137 -27.52 -30.52 -9.85
C ALA A 137 -28.34 -29.32 -9.38
N ALA A 138 -29.36 -29.61 -8.58
CA ALA A 138 -30.31 -28.66 -8.01
C ALA A 138 -29.81 -28.05 -6.70
N GLY A 139 -30.07 -26.75 -6.52
CA GLY A 139 -30.38 -26.14 -5.21
C GLY A 139 -29.24 -25.51 -4.40
N LYS A 140 -29.16 -24.17 -4.40
CA LYS A 140 -29.28 -23.31 -3.19
C LYS A 140 -29.23 -21.83 -3.59
N LYS A 141 -30.20 -21.04 -3.09
CA LYS A 141 -30.30 -19.59 -3.29
C LYS A 141 -29.21 -18.88 -2.47
N ASN A 142 -28.16 -18.43 -3.15
CA ASN A 142 -27.29 -17.32 -2.73
C ASN A 142 -27.23 -16.32 -3.90
N LYS A 143 -27.08 -15.01 -3.62
CA LYS A 143 -27.03 -13.93 -4.64
C LYS A 143 -26.21 -14.39 -5.86
N LYS A 144 -26.90 -14.59 -6.99
CA LYS A 144 -26.34 -15.22 -8.18
C LYS A 144 -25.26 -14.29 -8.74
N ALA A 145 -24.00 -14.71 -8.68
CA ALA A 145 -22.94 -14.02 -9.41
C ALA A 145 -23.33 -13.95 -10.90
N PRO A 146 -23.10 -12.83 -11.59
CA PRO A 146 -23.44 -12.70 -13.00
C PRO A 146 -22.74 -13.80 -13.82
N ALA A 147 -23.39 -14.24 -14.90
CA ALA A 147 -22.81 -15.25 -15.78
C ALA A 147 -21.46 -14.78 -16.34
N PRO A 148 -20.47 -15.66 -16.50
CA PRO A 148 -19.16 -15.30 -17.05
C PRO A 148 -19.31 -14.72 -18.46
N THR A 149 -18.66 -13.58 -18.72
CA THR A 149 -18.80 -12.84 -19.98
C THR A 149 -17.47 -12.81 -20.71
N LYS A 150 -17.44 -13.30 -21.95
CA LYS A 150 -16.27 -13.22 -22.83
C LYS A 150 -16.12 -11.79 -23.36
N LEU A 151 -14.92 -11.24 -23.25
CA LEU A 151 -14.52 -9.94 -23.80
C LEU A 151 -13.91 -10.13 -25.20
N GLU A 152 -13.90 -9.07 -26.00
CA GLU A 152 -13.08 -9.03 -27.22
C GLU A 152 -11.59 -8.97 -26.86
N ASP A 153 -10.73 -9.59 -27.68
CA ASP A 153 -9.28 -9.68 -27.40
C ASP A 153 -8.62 -8.29 -27.29
N ALA A 154 -9.07 -7.34 -28.12
CA ALA A 154 -8.61 -5.96 -28.08
C ALA A 154 -8.94 -5.29 -26.74
N VAL A 155 -10.16 -5.46 -26.23
CA VAL A 155 -10.60 -4.90 -24.94
C VAL A 155 -9.86 -5.56 -23.78
N ALA A 156 -9.67 -6.88 -23.81
CA ALA A 156 -8.90 -7.58 -22.78
C ALA A 156 -7.43 -7.11 -22.73
N ASN A 157 -6.82 -6.86 -23.89
CA ASN A 157 -5.47 -6.31 -23.96
C ASN A 157 -5.40 -4.86 -23.49
N GLU A 158 -6.40 -4.05 -23.82
CA GLU A 158 -6.52 -2.67 -23.31
C GLU A 158 -6.60 -2.66 -21.78
N TYR A 159 -7.44 -3.51 -21.18
CA TYR A 159 -7.55 -3.61 -19.72
C TYR A 159 -6.23 -4.01 -19.07
N ARG A 160 -5.52 -5.00 -19.62
CA ARG A 160 -4.18 -5.36 -19.11
C ARG A 160 -3.19 -4.19 -19.20
N GLY A 161 -3.23 -3.44 -20.30
CA GLY A 161 -2.40 -2.25 -20.50
C GLY A 161 -2.71 -1.12 -19.52
N ILE A 162 -4.00 -0.89 -19.22
CA ILE A 162 -4.44 0.07 -18.20
C ILE A 162 -3.93 -0.36 -16.82
N LEU A 163 -4.15 -1.63 -16.44
CA LEU A 163 -3.75 -2.16 -15.13
C LEU A 163 -2.23 -2.07 -14.91
N ALA A 164 -1.42 -2.32 -15.94
CA ALA A 164 0.03 -2.18 -15.86
C ALA A 164 0.52 -0.74 -15.63
N LYS A 165 -0.33 0.27 -15.91
CA LYS A 165 0.00 1.69 -15.85
C LYS A 165 -0.90 2.46 -14.89
N ILE A 166 -1.68 1.76 -14.04
CA ILE A 166 -2.73 2.38 -13.24
C ILE A 166 -2.19 3.49 -12.32
N ASP A 167 -1.00 3.28 -11.77
CA ASP A 167 -0.31 4.24 -10.88
C ASP A 167 0.15 5.52 -11.60
N ASN A 168 0.14 5.55 -12.94
CA ASN A 168 0.58 6.70 -13.73
C ASN A 168 -0.58 7.64 -14.13
N TYR A 169 -1.83 7.26 -13.85
CA TYR A 169 -2.99 8.10 -14.17
C TYR A 169 -3.23 9.15 -13.08
N ASP A 170 -3.55 10.38 -13.49
CA ASP A 170 -4.03 11.44 -12.61
C ASP A 170 -5.56 11.38 -12.45
N GLY A 171 -6.14 12.34 -11.73
CA GLY A 171 -7.57 12.37 -11.44
C GLY A 171 -8.44 12.47 -12.68
N ASP A 172 -8.01 13.26 -13.67
CA ASP A 172 -8.73 13.43 -14.93
C ASP A 172 -8.66 12.15 -15.77
N GLY A 173 -7.47 11.56 -15.90
CA GLY A 173 -7.28 10.28 -16.59
C GLY A 173 -8.07 9.13 -15.96
N LEU A 174 -8.08 9.03 -14.62
CA LEU A 174 -8.93 8.06 -13.92
C LEU A 174 -10.43 8.35 -14.14
N GLY A 175 -10.83 9.62 -14.20
CA GLY A 175 -12.20 10.03 -14.49
C GLY A 175 -12.64 9.60 -15.90
N GLU A 176 -11.78 9.80 -16.89
CA GLU A 176 -12.01 9.34 -18.27
C GLU A 176 -12.17 7.82 -18.34
N LEU A 177 -11.31 7.06 -17.67
CA LEU A 177 -11.41 5.60 -17.60
C LEU A 177 -12.72 5.15 -16.95
N ILE A 178 -13.14 5.80 -15.87
CA ILE A 178 -14.39 5.50 -15.16
C ILE A 178 -15.58 5.67 -16.09
N VAL A 179 -15.64 6.76 -16.84
CA VAL A 179 -16.73 7.04 -17.79
C VAL A 179 -16.66 6.09 -19.00
N LYS A 180 -15.49 5.98 -19.64
CA LYS A 180 -15.28 5.19 -20.86
C LYS A 180 -15.63 3.72 -20.67
N HIS A 181 -15.32 3.16 -19.50
CA HIS A 181 -15.52 1.74 -19.23
C HIS A 181 -16.72 1.46 -18.30
N ASP A 182 -17.59 2.44 -18.05
CA ASP A 182 -18.76 2.32 -17.15
C ASP A 182 -18.37 1.66 -15.81
N ILE A 183 -17.36 2.22 -15.15
CA ILE A 183 -16.88 1.74 -13.86
C ILE A 183 -17.84 2.22 -12.78
N ARG A 184 -18.41 1.27 -12.04
CA ARG A 184 -19.45 1.47 -11.02
C ARG A 184 -19.01 0.87 -9.70
N ASN A 185 -19.61 1.27 -8.59
CA ASN A 185 -19.34 0.63 -7.30
C ASN A 185 -19.75 -0.86 -7.38
N PRO A 186 -18.83 -1.82 -7.18
CA PRO A 186 -19.11 -3.25 -7.31
C PRO A 186 -20.18 -3.78 -6.34
N GLU A 187 -20.36 -3.11 -5.20
CA GLU A 187 -21.26 -3.57 -4.13
C GLU A 187 -22.72 -3.13 -4.37
N THR A 188 -22.91 -1.93 -4.91
CA THR A 188 -24.23 -1.30 -5.09
C THR A 188 -24.67 -1.28 -6.56
N GLY A 189 -23.74 -1.30 -7.51
CA GLY A 189 -23.98 -1.07 -8.93
C GLY A 189 -24.19 0.41 -9.29
N ASN A 190 -24.06 1.33 -8.33
CA ASN A 190 -24.26 2.76 -8.57
C ASN A 190 -23.10 3.37 -9.35
N SER A 191 -23.39 4.45 -10.07
CA SER A 191 -22.35 5.34 -10.61
C SER A 191 -21.56 5.99 -9.48
N VAL A 192 -20.36 6.48 -9.81
CA VAL A 192 -19.51 7.21 -8.87
C VAL A 192 -19.27 8.63 -9.35
N SER A 193 -19.00 9.55 -8.42
CA SER A 193 -18.58 10.91 -8.74
C SER A 193 -17.23 10.93 -9.48
N PRO A 194 -16.92 12.01 -10.22
CA PRO A 194 -15.58 12.23 -10.72
C PRO A 194 -14.53 12.16 -9.59
N PRO A 195 -13.31 11.68 -9.88
CA PRO A 195 -12.24 11.64 -8.88
C PRO A 195 -11.89 13.02 -8.36
N VAL A 196 -11.73 13.14 -7.05
CA VAL A 196 -11.28 14.37 -6.38
C VAL A 196 -10.08 14.08 -5.49
N ALA A 197 -9.15 15.03 -5.40
CA ALA A 197 -7.95 14.87 -4.58
C ALA A 197 -8.32 14.83 -3.09
N PHE A 198 -7.74 13.88 -2.37
CA PHE A 198 -7.88 13.72 -0.93
C PHE A 198 -6.51 13.65 -0.28
N ASN A 199 -6.22 14.60 0.62
CA ASN A 199 -4.95 14.63 1.33
C ASN A 199 -4.85 13.46 2.33
N LEU A 200 -3.80 12.66 2.21
CA LEU A 200 -3.58 11.47 3.02
C LEU A 200 -2.88 11.77 4.35
N MET A 201 -2.63 13.03 4.72
CA MET A 201 -2.01 13.34 6.00
C MET A 201 -3.07 13.61 7.07
N PHE A 202 -2.84 13.09 8.28
CA PHE A 202 -3.65 13.47 9.43
C PHE A 202 -3.28 14.88 9.89
N GLN A 203 -4.19 15.82 9.71
CA GLN A 203 -4.02 17.20 10.17
C GLN A 203 -4.34 17.33 11.66
N THR A 204 -3.58 18.17 12.36
CA THR A 204 -3.82 18.56 13.74
C THR A 204 -3.47 20.04 13.95
N SER A 205 -3.69 20.54 15.17
CA SER A 205 -3.27 21.87 15.60
C SER A 205 -2.27 21.76 16.74
N ILE A 206 -1.21 22.58 16.67
CA ILE A 206 -0.16 22.67 17.68
C ILE A 206 -0.46 23.85 18.60
N GLY A 207 -0.50 23.59 19.90
CA GLY A 207 -0.81 24.60 20.92
C GLY A 207 -2.30 24.89 21.08
N PRO A 208 -2.68 25.52 22.21
CA PRO A 208 -4.08 25.65 22.62
C PRO A 208 -4.89 26.62 21.76
N ALA A 209 -4.25 27.58 21.11
CA ALA A 209 -4.92 28.60 20.30
C ALA A 209 -5.32 28.11 18.90
N GLY A 210 -4.91 26.90 18.49
CA GLY A 210 -5.24 26.35 17.17
C GLY A 210 -4.55 27.02 15.98
N THR A 211 -3.72 28.05 16.22
CA THR A 211 -3.11 28.88 15.17
C THR A 211 -1.98 28.19 14.42
N SER A 212 -1.29 27.24 15.05
CA SER A 212 -0.18 26.52 14.40
C SER A 212 -0.69 25.22 13.80
N LYS A 213 -0.83 25.19 12.48
CA LYS A 213 -1.21 23.98 11.74
C LYS A 213 -0.08 22.95 11.78
N GLY A 214 -0.43 21.70 12.08
CA GLY A 214 0.50 20.57 12.07
C GLY A 214 -0.12 19.33 11.44
N PHE A 215 0.71 18.31 11.29
CA PHE A 215 0.30 17.00 10.81
C PHE A 215 0.97 15.92 11.65
N LEU A 216 0.39 14.72 11.66
CA LEU A 216 1.14 13.52 11.99
C LEU A 216 2.00 13.14 10.78
N ARG A 217 3.29 12.86 11.01
CA ARG A 217 4.23 12.58 9.91
C ARG A 217 3.80 11.39 9.04
N PRO A 218 3.87 11.49 7.70
CA PRO A 218 3.57 10.39 6.78
C PRO A 218 4.72 9.40 6.56
N GLU A 219 5.91 9.78 6.99
CA GLU A 219 7.19 9.06 6.91
C GLU A 219 8.11 9.53 8.06
N THR A 220 9.25 8.86 8.28
CA THR A 220 10.24 9.20 9.32
C THR A 220 11.46 9.98 8.78
N ALA A 221 11.69 9.96 7.45
CA ALA A 221 12.80 10.62 6.76
C ALA A 221 12.98 12.12 7.09
N GLN A 222 11.88 12.90 7.10
CA GLN A 222 11.94 14.36 7.32
C GLN A 222 12.65 14.75 8.62
N GLY A 223 12.46 13.97 9.70
CA GLY A 223 13.13 14.21 10.97
C GLY A 223 14.65 14.06 10.88
N GLN A 224 15.12 13.10 10.08
CA GLN A 224 16.53 12.86 9.81
C GLN A 224 17.13 14.03 9.01
N PHE A 225 16.45 14.47 7.94
CA PHE A 225 16.89 15.60 7.13
C PHE A 225 17.02 16.90 7.93
N MET A 226 16.06 17.20 8.81
CA MET A 226 16.11 18.40 9.66
C MET A 226 17.26 18.37 10.67
N ASN A 227 17.84 17.20 10.94
CA ASN A 227 18.99 17.03 11.81
C ASN A 227 20.30 16.74 11.06
N PHE A 228 20.31 16.83 9.72
CA PHE A 228 21.48 16.53 8.89
C PHE A 228 22.76 17.22 9.38
N ALA A 229 22.71 18.52 9.70
CA ALA A 229 23.89 19.26 10.15
C ALA A 229 24.49 18.68 11.45
N ARG A 230 23.64 18.24 12.40
CA ARG A 230 24.08 17.62 13.66
C ARG A 230 24.61 16.21 13.43
N LEU A 231 23.98 15.45 12.54
CA LEU A 231 24.41 14.11 12.18
C LEU A 231 25.78 14.13 11.48
N LEU A 232 25.96 15.07 10.55
CA LEU A 232 27.23 15.29 9.86
C LEU A 232 28.32 15.73 10.86
N GLU A 233 28.00 16.60 11.81
CA GLU A 233 28.92 16.99 12.89
C GLU A 233 29.31 15.80 13.77
N PHE A 234 28.34 14.97 14.15
CA PHE A 234 28.59 13.73 14.89
C PHE A 234 29.52 12.79 14.11
N ASN A 235 29.38 12.74 12.78
CA ASN A 235 30.29 12.02 11.90
C ASN A 235 31.57 12.80 11.53
N ASN A 236 31.97 13.79 12.33
CA ASN A 236 33.19 14.59 12.14
C ASN A 236 33.29 15.26 10.75
N GLN A 237 32.16 15.71 10.19
CA GLN A 237 32.07 16.32 8.87
C GLN A 237 32.54 15.42 7.72
N LYS A 238 32.49 14.10 7.91
CA LYS A 238 32.88 13.10 6.88
C LYS A 238 31.67 12.47 6.22
N MET A 239 31.88 12.07 4.98
CA MET A 239 30.94 11.34 4.13
C MET A 239 31.66 10.11 3.54
N PRO A 240 30.95 9.02 3.22
CA PRO A 240 29.52 8.83 3.44
C PRO A 240 29.20 8.57 4.92
N PHE A 241 27.92 8.73 5.28
CA PHE A 241 27.36 8.24 6.54
C PHE A 241 25.87 7.96 6.37
N ALA A 242 25.30 7.13 7.24
CA ALA A 242 23.88 6.85 7.24
C ALA A 242 23.25 7.23 8.58
N SER A 243 22.04 7.77 8.54
CA SER A 243 21.17 7.83 9.70
C SER A 243 20.04 6.82 9.56
N ALA A 244 19.51 6.38 10.69
CA ALA A 244 18.40 5.44 10.73
C ALA A 244 17.33 5.92 11.70
N MET A 245 16.08 5.57 11.43
CA MET A 245 14.99 5.81 12.36
C MET A 245 13.98 4.67 12.31
N VAL A 246 13.61 4.15 13.50
CA VAL A 246 12.47 3.25 13.68
C VAL A 246 11.38 3.99 14.43
N GLY A 247 10.20 4.14 13.83
CA GLY A 247 9.11 4.87 14.47
C GLY A 247 7.77 4.74 13.77
N ARG A 248 6.72 5.29 14.38
CA ARG A 248 5.38 5.29 13.78
C ARG A 248 5.24 6.37 12.70
N SER A 249 4.49 6.04 11.66
CA SER A 249 4.07 6.94 10.57
C SER A 249 2.59 6.76 10.31
N PHE A 250 1.97 7.80 9.76
CA PHE A 250 0.52 7.92 9.67
C PHE A 250 0.08 8.28 8.26
N ARG A 251 -0.84 7.50 7.70
CA ARG A 251 -1.44 7.76 6.38
C ARG A 251 -2.95 7.64 6.50
N ASN A 252 -3.67 8.71 6.25
CA ASN A 252 -5.13 8.78 6.31
C ASN A 252 -5.75 8.06 5.11
N GLU A 253 -5.56 6.75 5.05
CA GLU A 253 -6.03 5.90 3.96
C GLU A 253 -7.54 6.00 3.75
N ILE A 254 -7.94 6.20 2.49
CA ILE A 254 -9.33 6.41 2.07
C ILE A 254 -10.20 5.20 2.39
N SER A 255 -9.76 4.00 2.00
CA SER A 255 -10.52 2.75 2.20
C SER A 255 -9.59 1.58 2.54
N PRO A 256 -9.10 1.47 3.79
CA PRO A 256 -8.20 0.40 4.20
C PRO A 256 -8.96 -0.93 4.33
N ARG A 257 -8.77 -1.84 3.35
CA ARG A 257 -9.48 -3.14 3.26
C ARG A 257 -8.57 -4.37 3.30
N SER A 258 -7.25 -4.19 3.35
CA SER A 258 -6.27 -5.27 3.15
C SER A 258 -5.61 -5.76 4.44
N GLY A 259 -6.32 -5.75 5.57
CA GLY A 259 -5.74 -6.14 6.87
C GLY A 259 -4.56 -5.24 7.26
N LEU A 260 -3.46 -5.85 7.72
CA LEU A 260 -2.22 -5.15 8.07
C LEU A 260 -1.44 -4.60 6.86
N LEU A 261 -1.80 -4.97 5.61
CA LEU A 261 -1.11 -4.48 4.41
C LEU A 261 -1.48 -3.03 4.07
N ARG A 262 -2.62 -2.53 4.57
CA ARG A 262 -3.05 -1.15 4.35
C ARG A 262 -3.73 -0.60 5.59
N VAL A 263 -2.95 0.12 6.39
CA VAL A 263 -3.32 0.65 7.71
C VAL A 263 -3.07 2.15 7.77
N ARG A 264 -3.70 2.81 8.73
CA ARG A 264 -3.59 4.25 8.93
C ARG A 264 -2.42 4.67 9.82
N GLU A 265 -1.92 3.73 10.59
CA GLU A 265 -0.82 3.92 11.53
C GLU A 265 0.04 2.65 11.55
N PHE A 266 1.33 2.78 11.29
CA PHE A 266 2.25 1.65 11.21
C PHE A 266 3.67 2.06 11.61
N THR A 267 4.46 1.07 12.00
CA THR A 267 5.88 1.26 12.29
C THR A 267 6.67 1.12 11.00
N MET A 268 7.54 2.09 10.74
CA MET A 268 8.52 2.08 9.65
C MET A 268 9.92 2.05 10.23
N ALA A 269 10.85 1.49 9.47
CA ALA A 269 12.28 1.58 9.71
C ALA A 269 12.90 2.13 8.42
N GLU A 270 13.38 3.37 8.46
CA GLU A 270 13.95 4.07 7.31
C GLU A 270 15.42 4.40 7.55
N ILE A 271 16.21 4.37 6.48
CA ILE A 271 17.63 4.69 6.47
C ILE A 271 17.85 5.78 5.43
N GLU A 272 18.51 6.86 5.85
CA GLU A 272 18.99 7.90 4.95
C GLU A 272 20.50 7.75 4.81
N HIS A 273 20.95 7.21 3.66
CA HIS A 273 22.37 7.05 3.36
C HIS A 273 22.88 8.26 2.55
N TYR A 274 23.64 9.12 3.21
CA TYR A 274 24.22 10.32 2.62
C TYR A 274 25.56 9.97 1.98
N VAL A 275 25.66 10.18 0.66
CA VAL A 275 26.84 9.86 -0.15
C VAL A 275 27.29 11.06 -0.99
N ASP A 276 28.54 11.03 -1.44
CA ASP A 276 29.04 12.00 -2.42
C ASP A 276 28.32 11.76 -3.78
N PRO A 277 27.69 12.78 -4.39
CA PRO A 277 27.02 12.59 -5.67
C PRO A 277 27.97 12.16 -6.81
N THR A 278 29.27 12.44 -6.69
CA THR A 278 30.31 12.07 -7.66
C THR A 278 30.93 10.69 -7.40
N ASN A 279 30.71 10.12 -6.21
CA ASN A 279 31.16 8.79 -5.84
C ASN A 279 30.06 8.05 -5.06
N LYS A 280 29.33 7.19 -5.78
CA LYS A 280 28.22 6.39 -5.25
C LYS A 280 28.58 4.91 -5.09
N ASP A 281 29.87 4.60 -4.99
CA ASP A 281 30.34 3.23 -4.79
C ASP A 281 30.23 2.83 -3.31
N HIS A 282 29.85 1.58 -3.05
CA HIS A 282 29.82 1.01 -1.71
C HIS A 282 30.98 0.03 -1.54
N SER A 283 31.87 0.29 -0.56
CA SER A 283 33.09 -0.52 -0.35
C SER A 283 32.81 -2.00 -0.05
N ARG A 284 31.62 -2.30 0.49
CA ARG A 284 31.19 -3.65 0.88
C ARG A 284 30.29 -4.35 -0.15
N PHE A 285 30.13 -3.81 -1.36
CA PHE A 285 29.26 -4.42 -2.37
C PHE A 285 29.65 -5.87 -2.70
N ASP A 286 30.94 -6.19 -2.67
CA ASP A 286 31.46 -7.54 -2.93
C ASP A 286 30.89 -8.61 -1.98
N GLU A 287 30.47 -8.24 -0.76
CA GLU A 287 29.86 -9.16 0.20
C GLU A 287 28.50 -9.72 -0.26
N VAL A 288 27.82 -9.00 -1.15
CA VAL A 288 26.48 -9.34 -1.65
C VAL A 288 26.43 -9.55 -3.17
N ALA A 289 27.55 -9.37 -3.87
CA ALA A 289 27.61 -9.40 -5.34
C ALA A 289 27.13 -10.73 -5.95
N ASP A 290 27.35 -11.84 -5.26
CA ASP A 290 26.96 -13.18 -5.72
C ASP A 290 25.53 -13.58 -5.35
N ILE A 291 24.78 -12.73 -4.65
CA ILE A 291 23.39 -13.02 -4.25
C ILE A 291 22.48 -12.96 -5.47
N LYS A 292 21.85 -14.09 -5.80
CA LYS A 292 20.88 -14.19 -6.90
C LYS A 292 19.50 -13.75 -6.43
N LEU A 293 19.05 -12.61 -6.94
CA LEU A 293 17.74 -12.03 -6.65
C LEU A 293 16.86 -11.99 -7.91
N PRO A 294 15.53 -12.21 -7.80
CA PRO A 294 14.61 -11.89 -8.87
C PRO A 294 14.47 -10.37 -8.98
N LEU A 295 14.93 -9.79 -10.09
CA LEU A 295 14.83 -8.35 -10.36
C LEU A 295 13.79 -8.07 -11.45
N LEU A 296 12.96 -7.05 -11.25
CA LEU A 296 11.99 -6.55 -12.23
C LEU A 296 12.39 -5.13 -12.64
N THR A 297 13.06 -4.98 -13.78
CA THR A 297 13.57 -3.68 -14.24
C THR A 297 12.44 -2.82 -14.80
N GLY A 298 12.63 -1.49 -14.81
CA GLY A 298 11.64 -0.57 -15.40
C GLY A 298 11.35 -0.83 -16.88
N SER A 299 12.33 -1.34 -17.63
CA SER A 299 12.15 -1.78 -19.01
C SER A 299 11.30 -3.04 -19.18
N MET A 300 11.17 -3.88 -18.15
CA MET A 300 10.33 -5.08 -18.18
C MET A 300 8.87 -4.81 -17.79
N GLN A 301 8.57 -3.63 -17.25
CA GLN A 301 7.23 -3.25 -16.78
C GLN A 301 6.38 -2.58 -17.88
N LEU A 302 7.00 -2.17 -19.00
CA LEU A 302 6.37 -1.44 -20.12
C LEU A 302 6.13 -2.34 -21.33
#